data_AF-A0A4P7SGU0-F1
#
_entry.id   AF-A0A4P7SGU0-F1
#
_cell.length_a   1.000
_cell.length_b   1.000
_cell.length_c   1.000
_cell.angle_alpha   90.00
_cell.angle_beta   90.00
_cell.angle_gamma   90.00
#
_symmetry.space_group_name_H-M   'P 1'
#
loop_
_entity.id
_entity.type
_entity.pdbx_description
1 polymer ?
#
loop_
_entity_poly.entity_id
_entity_poly.type
_entity_poly.pdbx_seq_one_letter_code
_entity_poly.pdbx_strand_id
1 'polypeptide(L)'
;MPEHAAATATAATPAGGSARWLVVASRRPAAAGATAWDDAAALARAGQDVVLVVTDDVVVDLLRGAPWRSRVAAAGVRVLVDAAAARRRGVLDRLDVPAAEPPALGALLADPGLRTVWR
;
A
#
# COMPACT_ATOMS: atom_id res chain seq x y z
N MET A 1 -16.22 -49.12 4.84
CA MET A 1 -16.28 -47.82 4.14
C MET A 1 -15.42 -46.84 4.92
N PRO A 2 -14.53 -46.10 4.25
CA PRO A 2 -13.27 -45.64 4.82
C PRO A 2 -13.40 -44.39 5.68
N GLU A 3 -12.58 -44.38 6.73
CA GLU A 3 -12.27 -43.30 7.64
C GLU A 3 -11.71 -42.10 6.85
N HIS A 4 -12.40 -40.95 6.88
CA HIS A 4 -11.81 -39.69 6.44
C HIS A 4 -11.30 -38.95 7.66
N ALA A 5 -9.98 -39.05 7.86
CA ALA A 5 -9.23 -38.20 8.76
C ALA A 5 -9.48 -36.74 8.40
N ALA A 6 -10.20 -36.02 9.26
CA ALA A 6 -10.28 -34.57 9.20
C ALA A 6 -8.90 -34.03 9.57
N ALA A 7 -8.13 -33.65 8.55
CA ALA A 7 -6.86 -32.96 8.72
C ALA A 7 -7.09 -31.69 9.53
N THR A 8 -6.58 -31.68 10.76
CA THR A 8 -6.43 -30.48 11.57
C THR A 8 -5.49 -29.55 10.81
N ALA A 9 -6.05 -28.58 10.10
CA ALA A 9 -5.28 -27.49 9.55
C ALA A 9 -4.77 -26.66 10.74
N THR A 10 -3.56 -27.00 11.21
CA THR A 10 -2.77 -26.14 12.07
C THR A 10 -2.64 -24.81 11.33
N ALA A 11 -3.38 -23.80 11.78
CA ALA A 11 -3.16 -22.44 11.37
C ALA A 11 -1.70 -22.12 11.67
N ALA A 12 -0.88 -22.12 10.62
CA ALA A 12 0.49 -21.64 10.70
C ALA A 12 0.40 -20.19 11.14
N THR A 13 0.58 -19.97 12.45
CA THR A 13 0.79 -18.63 12.98
C THR A 13 2.10 -18.17 12.34
N PRO A 14 2.11 -17.11 11.50
CA PRO A 14 3.38 -16.61 10.98
C PRO A 14 4.19 -16.13 12.19
N ALA A 15 5.21 -16.92 12.53
CA ALA A 15 6.17 -16.60 13.57
C ALA A 15 7.05 -15.46 13.03
N GLY A 16 6.90 -14.28 13.64
CA GLY A 16 7.67 -13.08 13.31
C GLY A 16 6.73 -11.90 13.07
N GLY A 17 6.63 -11.00 14.03
CA GLY A 17 5.85 -9.77 13.87
C GLY A 17 6.44 -8.91 12.76
N SER A 18 5.92 -9.03 11.54
CA SER A 18 6.26 -8.14 10.44
C SER A 18 6.04 -6.70 10.88
N ALA A 19 7.08 -5.85 10.82
CA ALA A 19 6.88 -4.45 11.13
C ALA A 19 5.93 -3.85 10.10
N ARG A 20 5.01 -3.00 10.58
CA ARG A 20 4.03 -2.35 9.73
C ARG A 20 4.62 -1.04 9.24
N TRP A 21 4.63 -0.84 7.93
CA TRP A 21 5.17 0.32 7.28
C TRP A 21 4.09 1.07 6.52
N LEU A 22 4.13 2.39 6.65
CA LEU A 22 3.35 3.32 5.87
C LEU A 22 4.30 4.09 4.94
N VAL A 23 4.17 3.88 3.64
CA VAL A 23 4.89 4.68 2.64
C VAL A 23 3.91 5.71 2.10
N VAL A 24 4.29 6.98 2.09
CA VAL A 24 3.47 8.09 1.58
C VAL A 24 4.11 8.63 0.30
N ALA A 25 3.40 8.49 -0.82
CA ALA A 25 3.76 9.05 -2.10
C ALA A 25 3.03 10.40 -2.29
N SER A 26 3.75 11.49 -2.03
CA SER A 26 3.26 12.87 -2.12
C SER A 26 3.86 13.64 -3.30
N ARG A 27 5.06 13.26 -3.73
CA ARG A 27 5.78 13.95 -4.82
C ARG A 27 6.30 12.99 -5.87
N ARG A 28 6.39 13.48 -7.11
CA ARG A 28 7.13 12.81 -8.17
C ARG A 28 8.62 13.01 -7.93
N PRO A 29 9.47 11.99 -8.13
CA PRO A 29 10.90 12.17 -8.00
C PRO A 29 11.40 13.16 -9.07
N ALA A 30 12.25 14.10 -8.65
CA ALA A 30 12.80 15.13 -9.53
C ALA A 30 13.87 14.59 -10.51
N ALA A 31 14.39 13.39 -10.26
CA ALA A 31 15.41 12.71 -11.06
C ALA A 31 15.11 11.20 -11.17
N ALA A 32 15.91 10.48 -11.96
CA ALA A 32 15.90 9.01 -12.03
C ALA A 32 16.40 8.39 -10.72
N GLY A 33 15.58 8.46 -9.67
CA GLY A 33 15.82 7.87 -8.36
C GLY A 33 14.70 6.90 -7.97
N ALA A 34 14.91 6.18 -6.87
CA ALA A 34 13.92 5.28 -6.29
C ALA A 34 12.61 6.04 -6.01
N THR A 35 11.51 5.49 -6.51
CA THR A 35 10.17 6.02 -6.29
C THR A 35 9.58 5.45 -5.00
N ALA A 36 8.50 6.06 -4.50
CA ALA A 36 7.71 5.47 -3.43
C ALA A 36 7.21 4.05 -3.76
N TRP A 37 6.98 3.75 -5.04
CA TRP A 37 6.62 2.41 -5.51
C TRP A 37 7.74 1.40 -5.28
N ASP A 38 8.99 1.81 -5.53
CA ASP A 38 10.16 0.95 -5.39
C ASP A 38 10.45 0.67 -3.91
N ASP A 39 10.34 1.68 -3.04
CA ASP A 39 10.51 1.53 -1.59
C ASP A 39 9.43 0.61 -1.00
N ALA A 40 8.16 0.82 -1.36
CA ALA A 40 7.06 -0.01 -0.86
C ALA A 40 7.23 -1.46 -1.31
N ALA A 41 7.61 -1.68 -2.57
CA ALA A 41 7.84 -3.03 -3.09
C ALA A 41 9.07 -3.70 -2.47
N ALA A 42 10.13 -2.95 -2.16
CA ALA A 42 11.31 -3.48 -1.47
C ALA A 42 10.98 -3.91 -0.03
N LEU A 43 10.25 -3.08 0.72
CA LEU A 43 9.81 -3.40 2.08
C LEU A 43 8.91 -4.65 2.10
N ALA A 44 7.95 -4.74 1.17
CA ALA A 44 7.06 -5.89 1.14
C ALA A 44 7.78 -7.18 0.74
N ARG A 45 8.75 -7.12 -0.19
CA ARG A 45 9.63 -8.27 -0.50
C ARG A 45 10.52 -8.68 0.67
N ALA A 46 10.83 -7.76 1.58
CA ALA A 46 11.52 -8.05 2.84
C ALA A 46 10.58 -8.61 3.95
N GLY A 47 9.36 -9.01 3.60
CA GLY A 47 8.39 -9.63 4.51
C GLY A 47 7.70 -8.64 5.45
N GLN A 48 7.76 -7.34 5.15
CA GLN A 48 7.08 -6.30 5.94
C GLN A 48 5.61 -6.16 5.53
N ASP A 49 4.75 -5.75 6.46
CA ASP A 49 3.37 -5.36 6.14
C ASP A 49 3.39 -3.89 5.67
N VAL A 50 3.09 -3.65 4.39
CA VAL A 50 3.23 -2.32 3.78
C VAL A 50 1.88 -1.79 3.31
N VAL A 51 1.57 -0.57 3.77
CA VAL A 51 0.51 0.27 3.22
C VAL A 51 1.16 1.43 2.48
N LEU A 52 0.81 1.62 1.22
CA LEU A 52 1.23 2.73 0.38
C LEU A 52 0.06 3.70 0.22
N VAL A 53 0.19 4.89 0.77
CA VAL A 53 -0.76 5.99 0.60
C VAL A 53 -0.27 6.90 -0.53
N VAL A 54 -1.14 7.16 -1.50
CA VAL A 54 -0.88 8.05 -2.61
C VAL A 54 -1.71 9.31 -2.43
N THR A 55 -1.05 10.47 -2.40
CA THR A 55 -1.70 11.77 -2.18
C THR A 55 -1.17 12.83 -3.15
N ASP A 56 -1.66 14.05 -3.00
CA ASP A 56 -1.34 15.23 -3.80
C ASP A 56 -1.41 14.98 -5.31
N ASP A 57 -0.37 15.33 -6.06
CA ASP A 57 -0.38 15.32 -7.53
C ASP A 57 -0.03 13.95 -8.10
N VAL A 58 0.50 13.08 -7.24
CA VAL A 58 0.89 11.71 -7.57
C VAL A 58 -0.33 10.82 -7.79
N VAL A 59 -1.50 11.18 -7.25
CA VAL A 59 -2.76 10.44 -7.49
C VAL A 59 -3.09 10.32 -8.99
N VAL A 60 -2.68 11.28 -9.81
CA VAL A 60 -2.90 11.26 -11.26
C VAL A 60 -2.05 10.19 -11.95
N ASP A 61 -0.91 9.80 -11.36
CA ASP A 61 -0.05 8.76 -11.91
C ASP A 61 -0.67 7.37 -11.85
N LEU A 62 -1.65 7.18 -10.96
CA LEU A 62 -2.42 5.94 -10.88
C LEU A 62 -3.25 5.68 -12.14
N LEU A 63 -3.63 6.74 -12.85
CA LEU A 63 -4.33 6.64 -14.14
C LEU A 63 -3.38 6.32 -15.31
N ARG A 64 -2.07 6.50 -15.15
CA ARG A 64 -1.07 6.30 -16.22
C ARG A 64 -0.73 4.82 -16.47
N GLY A 65 -1.53 3.89 -15.92
CA GLY A 65 -1.48 2.47 -16.24
C GLY A 65 -0.44 1.65 -15.45
N ALA A 66 -0.06 0.51 -16.04
CA ALA A 66 0.59 -0.63 -15.38
C ALA A 66 1.93 -0.46 -14.64
N PRO A 67 2.79 0.57 -14.87
CA PRO A 67 4.13 0.58 -14.26
C PRO A 67 4.14 0.57 -12.73
N TRP A 68 3.17 1.22 -12.09
CA TRP A 68 3.03 1.17 -10.63
C TRP A 68 2.37 -0.16 -10.22
N ARG A 69 1.26 -0.55 -10.86
CA ARG A 69 0.52 -1.80 -10.54
C ARG A 69 1.42 -3.03 -10.54
N SER A 70 2.24 -3.23 -11.58
CA SER A 70 3.12 -4.40 -11.67
C SER A 70 4.17 -4.42 -10.56
N ARG A 71 4.61 -3.26 -10.06
CA ARG A 71 5.60 -3.17 -8.98
C ARG A 71 5.02 -3.48 -7.61
N VAL A 72 3.83 -2.93 -7.30
CA VAL A 72 3.21 -3.08 -5.97
C VAL A 72 2.32 -4.32 -5.86
N ALA A 73 1.58 -4.71 -6.90
CA ALA A 73 0.69 -5.87 -6.86
C ALA A 73 1.47 -7.19 -6.70
N ALA A 74 2.59 -7.34 -7.43
CA ALA A 74 3.45 -8.52 -7.32
C ALA A 74 4.17 -8.62 -5.96
N ALA A 75 4.25 -7.52 -5.22
CA ALA A 75 4.92 -7.46 -3.92
C ALA A 75 3.95 -7.59 -2.73
N GLY A 76 2.64 -7.65 -2.96
CA GLY A 76 1.64 -7.74 -1.89
C GLY A 76 1.42 -6.44 -1.11
N VAL A 77 1.77 -5.28 -1.69
CA VAL A 77 1.59 -3.97 -1.06
C VAL A 77 0.11 -3.55 -1.10
N ARG A 78 -0.44 -3.10 0.03
CA ARG A 78 -1.78 -2.51 0.09
C ARG A 78 -1.71 -1.05 -0.36
N VAL A 79 -2.44 -0.67 -1.40
CA VAL A 79 -2.44 0.71 -1.92
C VAL A 79 -3.73 1.41 -1.51
N LEU A 80 -3.60 2.62 -0.97
CA LEU A 80 -4.69 3.52 -0.62
C LEU A 80 -4.47 4.89 -1.28
N VAL A 81 -5.55 5.56 -1.64
CA VAL A 81 -5.51 6.92 -2.20
C VAL A 81 -6.12 7.91 -1.24
N ASP A 82 -5.53 9.08 -1.09
CA ASP A 82 -6.17 10.21 -0.43
C ASP A 82 -7.39 10.68 -1.23
N ALA A 83 -8.58 10.45 -0.67
CA ALA A 83 -9.85 10.80 -1.30
C ALA A 83 -9.97 12.30 -1.55
N ALA A 84 -9.45 13.15 -0.65
CA ALA A 84 -9.49 14.59 -0.82
C ALA A 84 -8.57 15.04 -1.97
N ALA A 85 -7.36 14.48 -2.06
CA ALA A 85 -6.46 14.75 -3.18
C ALA A 85 -7.04 14.28 -4.52
N ALA A 86 -7.58 13.06 -4.57
CA ALA A 86 -8.21 12.51 -5.77
C ALA A 86 -9.43 13.32 -6.23
N ARG A 87 -10.26 13.83 -5.30
CA ARG A 87 -11.37 14.76 -5.61
C ARG A 87 -10.87 16.07 -6.18
N ARG A 88 -9.89 16.71 -5.54
CA ARG A 88 -9.30 17.98 -6.03
C ARG A 88 -8.76 17.85 -7.46
N ARG A 89 -8.23 16.66 -7.80
CA ARG A 89 -7.69 16.35 -9.12
C ARG A 89 -8.74 15.81 -10.10
N GLY A 90 -9.99 15.60 -9.68
CA GLY A 90 -11.08 15.11 -10.53
C GLY A 90 -10.87 13.68 -11.05
N VAL A 91 -10.13 12.86 -10.30
CA VAL A 91 -9.76 11.49 -10.72
C VAL A 91 -10.40 10.40 -9.87
N LEU A 92 -11.03 10.73 -8.73
CA LEU A 92 -11.53 9.75 -7.76
C LEU A 92 -12.38 8.65 -8.40
N ASP A 93 -13.37 9.01 -9.22
CA ASP A 93 -14.31 8.06 -9.85
C ASP A 93 -13.67 7.21 -10.97
N ARG A 94 -12.41 7.50 -11.34
CA ARG A 94 -11.65 6.79 -12.37
C ARG A 94 -10.60 5.85 -11.76
N LEU A 95 -10.41 5.90 -10.45
CA LEU A 95 -9.42 5.09 -9.76
C LEU A 95 -10.02 3.75 -9.34
N ASP A 96 -9.35 2.69 -9.73
CA ASP A 96 -9.67 1.32 -9.32
C ASP A 96 -8.75 0.89 -8.17
N VAL A 97 -8.71 1.73 -7.13
CA VAL A 97 -7.99 1.53 -5.87
C VAL A 97 -8.80 2.15 -4.73
N PRO A 98 -8.75 1.56 -3.51
CA PRO A 98 -9.50 2.10 -2.38
C PRO A 98 -9.03 3.52 -2.02
N ALA A 99 -10.00 4.39 -1.74
CA ALA A 99 -9.74 5.75 -1.26
C ALA A 99 -10.01 5.86 0.25
N ALA A 100 -9.14 6.57 0.94
CA ALA A 100 -9.23 6.86 2.36
C ALA A 100 -9.57 8.34 2.57
N GLU A 101 -10.58 8.60 3.40
CA GLU A 101 -10.94 9.95 3.82
C GLU A 101 -9.90 10.55 4.78
N PRO A 102 -9.78 11.88 4.89
CA PRO A 102 -8.80 12.53 5.75
C PRO A 102 -8.79 12.03 7.21
N PRO A 103 -9.92 11.76 7.88
CA PRO A 103 -9.91 11.19 9.23
C PRO A 103 -9.29 9.78 9.30
N ALA A 104 -9.54 8.94 8.29
CA ALA A 104 -8.98 7.60 8.23
C ALA A 104 -7.46 7.63 7.96
N LEU A 105 -7.01 8.55 7.09
CA LEU A 105 -5.57 8.80 6.90
C LEU A 105 -4.91 9.35 8.15
N GLY A 106 -5.56 10.26 8.86
CA GLY A 106 -5.08 10.80 10.13
C GLY A 106 -4.90 9.71 11.19
N ALA A 107 -5.87 8.81 11.32
CA ALA A 107 -5.76 7.66 12.22
C ALA A 107 -4.62 6.72 11.84
N LEU A 108 -4.40 6.47 10.54
CA LEU A 108 -3.30 5.65 10.03
C LEU A 108 -1.93 6.29 10.35
N LEU A 109 -1.79 7.60 10.14
CA LEU A 109 -0.57 8.34 10.45
C LEU A 109 -0.27 8.43 11.95
N ALA A 110 -1.31 8.38 12.79
CA ALA A 110 -1.20 8.42 14.24
C ALA A 110 -0.97 7.04 14.89
N ASP A 111 -1.04 5.94 14.14
CA ASP A 111 -0.80 4.58 14.66
C ASP A 111 0.68 4.44 15.08
N PRO A 112 0.98 4.28 16.39
CA PRO A 112 2.36 4.17 16.87
C PRO A 112 3.04 2.87 16.44
N GLY A 113 2.27 1.88 15.97
CA GLY A 113 2.79 0.65 15.39
C GLY A 113 3.23 0.78 13.93
N LEU A 114 2.94 1.91 13.27
CA LEU A 114 3.33 2.18 11.89
C LEU A 114 4.61 3.01 11.80
N ARG A 115 5.58 2.48 11.06
CA ARG A 115 6.77 3.22 10.65
C ARG A 115 6.48 3.96 9.35
N THR A 116 6.59 5.29 9.38
CA THR A 116 6.20 6.12 8.23
C THR A 116 7.41 6.61 7.44
N VAL A 117 7.33 6.50 6.11
CA VAL A 117 8.32 7.04 5.15
C VAL A 117 7.60 7.98 4.18
N TRP A 118 8.12 9.20 4.03
CA TRP A 118 7.56 10.21 3.11
C TRP A 118 8.43 10.36 1.87
N ARG A 119 7.78 10.37 0.70
CA ARG A 119 8.41 10.52 -0.62
C ARG A 119 7.70 11.55 -1.49
#